data_AF-A0A6M3J5D5-F1
#
_entry.id   AF-A0A6M3J5D5-F1
#
_cell.length_a   1.000
_cell.length_b   1.000
_cell.length_c   1.000
_cell.angle_alpha   90.00
_cell.angle_beta   90.00
_cell.angle_gamma   90.00
#
_symmetry.space_group_name_H-M   'P 1'
#
loop_
_entity.id
_entity.type
_entity.pdbx_description
1 polymer ?
#
loop_
_entity_poly.entity_id
_entity_poly.type
_entity_poly.pdbx_seq_one_letter_code
_entity_poly.pdbx_strand_id
1 'polypeptide(L)'
;MDLQIRESDLIVSTHYKDMLAGISKYFPVIEKATANFNKTQSQFMNNMLTVNHPTELRNARQILAEIEKSRMALDEAFFSIQKKRIEIKKKEVILSVTTDVLDKELLKIEIAELKSQIKTSTGYVEGAIRRVSAYISQYRQILSSLGKESFTEEDFELDEERYHIMKMFEQGLCAARSHGGVIDEGNQIYAHQIGINGTAAQREVSLYLASEGKMIAEGDMPTHGMTIDWLHEMTKKYEGSAKRYVERKRMMLLDMDSLHKED
;
A
#
# COMPACT_ATOMS: atom_id res chain seq x y z
N MET A 1 -26.16 3.86 -8.30
CA MET A 1 -27.39 3.17 -8.70
C MET A 1 -28.57 4.13 -8.53
N ASP A 2 -29.01 4.78 -9.61
CA ASP A 2 -30.43 5.18 -9.63
C ASP A 2 -31.18 3.85 -9.67
N LEU A 3 -31.54 3.34 -8.50
CA LEU A 3 -32.55 2.29 -8.41
C LEU A 3 -33.87 2.94 -8.86
N GLN A 4 -34.03 3.13 -10.17
CA GLN A 4 -35.36 3.10 -10.78
C GLN A 4 -35.88 1.66 -10.75
N ILE A 5 -35.82 1.01 -9.60
CA ILE A 5 -36.75 -0.08 -9.32
C ILE A 5 -38.08 0.64 -9.18
N ARG A 6 -38.85 0.67 -10.27
CA ARG A 6 -40.26 0.99 -10.12
C ARG A 6 -40.87 -0.21 -9.40
N GLU A 7 -41.83 0.06 -8.53
CA GLU A 7 -42.60 -0.97 -7.81
C GLU A 7 -43.20 -2.01 -8.76
N SER A 8 -43.37 -1.66 -10.04
CA SER A 8 -43.83 -2.52 -11.14
C SER A 8 -42.81 -3.53 -11.66
N ASP A 9 -41.52 -3.33 -11.44
CA ASP A 9 -40.44 -4.02 -12.16
C ASP A 9 -39.85 -5.20 -11.38
N LEU A 10 -40.23 -5.34 -10.11
CA LEU A 10 -39.85 -6.47 -9.26
C LEU A 10 -41.08 -7.25 -8.81
N ILE A 11 -41.06 -8.57 -9.00
CA ILE A 11 -42.03 -9.50 -8.41
C ILE A 11 -41.67 -9.67 -6.92
N VAL A 12 -41.98 -8.67 -6.08
CA VAL A 12 -41.72 -8.72 -4.63
C VAL A 12 -43.04 -8.84 -3.86
N SER A 13 -43.07 -9.71 -2.84
CA SER A 13 -44.24 -9.86 -1.99
C SER A 13 -44.54 -8.58 -1.21
N THR A 14 -45.81 -8.39 -0.83
CA THR A 14 -46.32 -7.19 -0.14
C THR A 14 -45.56 -6.83 1.14
N HIS A 15 -44.94 -7.81 1.79
CA HIS A 15 -44.09 -7.66 2.98
C HIS A 15 -42.90 -6.72 2.74
N TYR A 16 -42.36 -6.64 1.52
CA TYR A 16 -41.11 -5.89 1.25
C TYR A 16 -41.33 -4.40 0.97
N LYS A 17 -42.57 -3.92 0.96
CA LYS A 17 -42.91 -2.52 0.64
C LYS A 17 -42.29 -1.53 1.64
N ASP A 18 -42.39 -1.82 2.93
CA ASP A 18 -41.80 -0.96 3.97
C ASP A 18 -40.26 -0.95 3.90
N MET A 19 -39.66 -2.07 3.50
CA MET A 19 -38.21 -2.17 3.28
C MET A 19 -37.77 -1.32 2.08
N LEU A 20 -38.51 -1.37 0.96
CA LEU A 20 -38.23 -0.56 -0.23
C LEU A 20 -38.37 0.94 0.04
N ALA A 21 -39.35 1.35 0.85
CA ALA A 21 -39.52 2.74 1.28
C ALA A 21 -38.32 3.22 2.13
N GLY A 22 -37.85 2.37 3.05
CA GLY A 22 -36.63 2.63 3.82
C GLY A 22 -35.38 2.77 2.93
N ILE A 23 -35.19 1.85 1.99
CA ILE A 23 -34.07 1.90 1.03
C ILE A 23 -34.14 3.21 0.24
N SER A 24 -35.26 3.52 -0.40
CA SER A 24 -35.42 4.73 -1.21
C SER A 24 -35.10 6.01 -0.42
N LYS A 25 -35.52 6.08 0.85
CA LYS A 25 -35.27 7.22 1.74
C LYS A 25 -33.79 7.39 2.11
N TYR A 26 -33.09 6.32 2.47
CA TYR A 26 -31.73 6.41 3.03
C TYR A 26 -30.61 6.17 2.01
N PHE A 27 -30.90 5.48 0.91
CA PHE A 27 -29.91 5.11 -0.08
C PHE A 27 -29.14 6.29 -0.69
N PRO A 28 -29.74 7.46 -0.98
CA PRO A 28 -28.97 8.61 -1.47
C PRO A 28 -27.89 9.09 -0.49
N VAL A 29 -28.17 9.06 0.82
CA VAL A 29 -27.20 9.41 1.86
C VAL A 29 -26.10 8.35 1.95
N ILE A 30 -26.48 7.07 1.84
CA ILE A 30 -25.53 5.95 1.82
C ILE A 30 -24.62 6.03 0.58
N GLU A 31 -25.14 6.31 -0.62
CA GLU A 31 -24.32 6.48 -1.83
C GLU A 31 -23.29 7.58 -1.65
N LYS A 32 -23.71 8.73 -1.09
CA LYS A 32 -22.80 9.84 -0.82
C LYS A 32 -21.73 9.46 0.20
N ALA A 33 -22.10 8.73 1.25
CA ALA A 33 -21.15 8.24 2.24
C ALA A 33 -20.15 7.24 1.61
N THR A 34 -20.65 6.27 0.85
CA THR A 34 -19.83 5.28 0.13
C THR A 34 -18.84 5.94 -0.82
N ALA A 35 -19.23 7.01 -1.51
CA ALA A 35 -18.34 7.74 -2.41
C ALA A 35 -17.07 8.28 -1.73
N ASN A 36 -17.16 8.64 -0.44
CA ASN A 36 -15.99 9.05 0.36
C ASN A 36 -14.99 7.89 0.57
N PHE A 37 -15.50 6.66 0.62
CA PHE A 37 -14.76 5.44 0.95
C PHE A 37 -14.47 4.55 -0.26
N ASN A 38 -14.60 5.05 -1.49
CA ASN A 38 -14.20 4.32 -2.71
C ASN A 38 -12.68 4.02 -2.79
N LYS A 39 -11.95 4.05 -1.67
CA LYS A 39 -10.54 3.68 -1.50
C LYS A 39 -10.46 2.42 -0.64
N THR A 40 -9.59 1.49 -1.02
CA THR A 40 -9.42 0.22 -0.30
C THR A 40 -8.85 0.39 1.11
N GLN A 41 -8.03 1.42 1.34
CA GLN A 41 -7.29 1.62 2.58
C GLN A 41 -7.35 3.08 3.06
N SER A 42 -7.25 3.25 4.38
CA SER A 42 -7.10 4.57 5.01
C SER A 42 -5.67 5.10 4.83
N GLN A 43 -5.47 6.41 5.02
CA GLN A 43 -4.12 6.98 5.00
C GLN A 43 -3.24 6.41 6.14
N PHE A 44 -3.84 6.14 7.30
CA PHE A 44 -3.12 5.49 8.40
C PHE A 44 -2.60 4.10 7.99
N MET A 45 -3.43 3.27 7.37
CA MET A 45 -2.98 1.95 6.89
C MET A 45 -1.87 2.09 5.85
N ASN A 46 -2.00 3.01 4.90
CA ASN A 46 -0.96 3.24 3.89
C ASN A 46 0.37 3.65 4.55
N ASN A 47 0.33 4.58 5.51
CA ASN A 47 1.52 5.19 6.09
C ASN A 47 2.18 4.36 7.20
N MET A 48 1.43 3.50 7.88
CA MET A 48 1.93 2.75 9.05
C MET A 48 2.07 1.26 8.79
N LEU A 49 1.27 0.68 7.88
CA LEU A 49 1.20 -0.76 7.66
C LEU A 49 1.67 -1.18 6.28
N THR A 50 1.36 -0.39 5.25
CA THR A 50 1.87 -0.62 3.90
C THR A 50 3.30 -0.14 3.82
N VAL A 51 3.53 1.16 3.98
CA VAL A 51 4.85 1.81 3.87
C VAL A 51 5.47 1.88 5.26
N ASN A 52 6.06 0.77 5.71
CA ASN A 52 6.48 0.58 7.11
C ASN A 52 7.95 0.16 7.25
N HIS A 53 8.76 0.42 6.23
CA HIS A 53 10.18 0.10 6.28
C HIS A 53 10.93 1.07 7.23
N PRO A 54 11.99 0.60 7.90
CA PRO A 54 12.80 1.45 8.78
C PRO A 54 13.61 2.52 8.03
N THR A 55 13.85 2.38 6.72
CA THR A 55 14.57 3.39 5.92
C THR A 55 13.67 4.11 4.94
N GLU A 56 14.02 5.37 4.71
CA GLU A 56 13.27 6.32 3.93
C GLU A 56 13.24 5.95 2.44
N LEU A 57 14.37 5.53 1.86
CA LEU A 57 14.46 5.16 0.46
C LEU A 57 13.69 3.88 0.13
N ARG A 58 13.65 2.90 1.05
CA ARG A 58 12.80 1.71 0.89
C ARG A 58 11.32 2.07 0.90
N ASN A 59 10.90 2.96 1.80
CA ASN A 59 9.54 3.50 1.81
C ASN A 59 9.22 4.26 0.51
N ALA A 60 10.14 5.09 0.00
CA ALA A 60 9.98 5.79 -1.27
C ALA A 60 9.80 4.81 -2.44
N ARG A 61 10.62 3.77 -2.54
CA ARG A 61 10.50 2.72 -3.57
C ARG A 61 9.17 1.97 -3.48
N GLN A 62 8.72 1.64 -2.27
CA GLN A 62 7.42 0.99 -2.09
C GLN A 62 6.25 1.91 -2.49
N ILE A 63 6.34 3.21 -2.19
CA ILE A 63 5.35 4.18 -2.65
C ILE A 63 5.28 4.23 -4.18
N LEU A 64 6.43 4.24 -4.87
CA LEU A 64 6.46 4.19 -6.33
C LEU A 64 5.77 2.93 -6.88
N ALA A 65 6.01 1.77 -6.28
CA ALA A 65 5.33 0.52 -6.65
C ALA A 65 3.81 0.58 -6.44
N GLU A 66 3.35 1.17 -5.33
CA GLU A 66 1.92 1.34 -5.05
C GLU A 66 1.24 2.38 -5.96
N ILE A 67 1.97 3.43 -6.37
CA ILE A 67 1.52 4.38 -7.40
C ILE A 67 1.36 3.65 -8.72
N GLU A 68 2.36 2.88 -9.16
CA GLU A 68 2.31 2.18 -10.44
C GLU A 68 1.17 1.15 -10.50
N LYS A 69 0.98 0.36 -9.44
CA LYS A 69 -0.17 -0.53 -9.31
C LYS A 69 -1.51 0.20 -9.42
N SER A 70 -1.60 1.38 -8.81
CA SER A 70 -2.81 2.21 -8.87
C SER A 70 -3.01 2.84 -10.26
N ARG A 71 -1.92 3.20 -10.94
CA ARG A 71 -1.92 3.72 -12.32
C ARG A 71 -2.42 2.67 -13.31
N MET A 72 -1.93 1.43 -13.23
CA MET A 72 -2.40 0.34 -14.08
C MET A 72 -3.92 0.09 -13.91
N ALA A 73 -4.42 0.11 -12.68
CA ALA A 73 -5.85 -0.04 -12.40
C ALA A 73 -6.68 1.13 -12.96
N LEU A 74 -6.14 2.35 -12.93
CA LEU A 74 -6.75 3.53 -13.53
C LEU A 74 -6.82 3.42 -15.07
N ASP A 75 -5.73 2.99 -15.70
CA ASP A 75 -5.67 2.80 -17.16
C ASP A 75 -6.71 1.76 -17.62
N GLU A 76 -6.79 0.62 -16.94
CA GLU A 76 -7.78 -0.42 -17.23
C GLU A 76 -9.22 0.10 -17.07
N ALA A 77 -9.50 0.78 -15.95
CA ALA A 77 -10.82 1.36 -15.69
C ALA A 77 -11.19 2.41 -16.73
N PHE A 78 -10.23 3.26 -17.14
CA PHE A 78 -10.43 4.26 -18.18
C PHE A 78 -10.86 3.60 -19.51
N PHE A 79 -10.09 2.63 -20.00
CA PHE A 79 -10.43 1.96 -21.26
C PHE A 79 -11.76 1.18 -21.17
N SER A 80 -12.05 0.56 -20.02
CA SER A 80 -13.33 -0.11 -19.76
C SER A 80 -14.52 0.86 -19.87
N ILE A 81 -14.42 2.03 -19.24
CA ILE A 81 -15.44 3.07 -19.30
C ILE A 81 -15.63 3.57 -20.74
N GLN A 82 -14.53 3.82 -21.47
CA GLN A 82 -14.63 4.32 -22.85
C GLN A 82 -15.29 3.30 -23.78
N LYS A 83 -14.96 2.01 -23.66
CA LYS A 83 -15.62 0.93 -24.42
C LYS A 83 -17.12 0.90 -24.15
N LYS A 84 -17.53 0.92 -22.88
CA LYS A 84 -18.96 0.93 -22.49
C LYS A 84 -19.69 2.18 -22.99
N ARG A 85 -19.04 3.35 -22.97
CA ARG A 85 -19.62 4.59 -23.54
C ARG A 85 -19.88 4.47 -25.04
N ILE A 86 -18.96 3.85 -25.79
CA ILE A 86 -19.15 3.60 -27.22
C ILE A 86 -20.27 2.58 -27.45
N GLU A 87 -20.34 1.54 -26.63
CA GLU A 87 -21.38 0.53 -26.72
C GLU A 87 -22.78 1.11 -26.45
N ILE A 88 -22.91 1.97 -25.43
CA ILE A 88 -24.15 2.73 -25.17
C ILE A 88 -24.55 3.51 -26.42
N LYS A 89 -23.63 4.27 -27.02
CA LYS A 89 -23.92 5.05 -28.25
C LYS A 89 -24.40 4.16 -29.39
N LYS A 90 -23.77 2.99 -29.60
CA LYS A 90 -24.20 2.02 -30.62
C LYS A 90 -25.62 1.51 -30.34
N LYS A 91 -25.92 1.14 -29.08
CA LYS A 91 -27.25 0.67 -28.68
C LYS A 91 -28.30 1.78 -28.78
N GLU A 92 -27.96 3.03 -28.47
CA GLU A 92 -28.84 4.20 -28.64
C GLU A 92 -29.21 4.45 -30.12
N VAL A 93 -28.26 4.26 -31.04
CA VAL A 93 -28.53 4.31 -32.49
C VAL A 93 -29.46 3.17 -32.92
N ILE A 94 -29.19 1.93 -32.50
CA ILE A 94 -30.06 0.78 -32.81
C ILE A 94 -31.47 1.02 -32.27
N LEU A 95 -31.60 1.47 -31.02
CA LEU A 95 -32.88 1.77 -30.37
C LEU A 95 -33.74 2.76 -31.17
N SER A 96 -33.11 3.73 -31.85
CA SER A 96 -33.81 4.74 -32.66
C SER A 96 -34.44 4.20 -33.95
N VAL A 97 -33.92 3.09 -34.48
CA VAL A 97 -34.38 2.47 -35.73
C VAL A 97 -35.17 1.18 -35.50
N THR A 98 -35.04 0.56 -34.32
CA THR A 98 -35.86 -0.60 -33.93
C THR A 98 -37.34 -0.23 -33.96
N THR A 99 -38.18 -1.13 -34.44
CA THR A 99 -39.64 -0.95 -34.48
C THR A 99 -40.35 -1.81 -33.45
N ASP A 100 -39.88 -3.04 -33.26
CA ASP A 100 -40.42 -3.98 -32.27
C ASP A 100 -40.39 -3.40 -30.84
N VAL A 101 -41.48 -3.61 -30.12
CA VAL A 101 -41.69 -3.03 -28.79
C VAL A 101 -40.82 -3.72 -27.74
N LEU A 102 -40.71 -5.05 -27.79
CA LEU A 102 -39.96 -5.83 -26.81
C LEU A 102 -38.45 -5.63 -27.00
N ASP A 103 -37.98 -5.57 -28.24
CA ASP A 103 -36.57 -5.26 -28.54
C ASP A 103 -36.19 -3.86 -28.07
N LYS A 104 -37.09 -2.87 -28.19
CA LYS A 104 -36.88 -1.53 -27.63
C LYS A 104 -36.74 -1.56 -26.10
N GLU A 105 -37.56 -2.33 -25.42
CA GLU A 105 -37.50 -2.47 -23.96
C GLU A 105 -36.19 -3.13 -23.53
N LEU A 106 -35.79 -4.21 -24.19
CA LEU A 106 -34.52 -4.88 -23.93
C LEU A 106 -33.33 -3.94 -24.10
N LEU A 107 -33.26 -3.21 -25.23
CA LEU A 107 -32.19 -2.24 -25.48
C LEU A 107 -32.11 -1.15 -24.42
N LYS A 108 -33.26 -0.68 -23.91
CA LYS A 108 -33.29 0.32 -22.82
C LYS A 108 -32.73 -0.26 -21.52
N ILE A 109 -33.03 -1.52 -21.19
CA ILE A 109 -32.52 -2.20 -20.01
C ILE A 109 -31.00 -2.37 -20.12
N GLU A 110 -30.50 -2.85 -21.27
CA GLU A 110 -29.06 -3.01 -21.52
C GLU A 110 -28.30 -1.67 -21.44
N ILE A 111 -28.87 -0.59 -21.98
CA ILE A 111 -28.30 0.76 -21.85
C ILE A 111 -28.25 1.19 -20.38
N ALA A 112 -29.32 0.95 -19.62
CA ALA A 112 -29.39 1.28 -18.20
C ALA A 112 -28.35 0.47 -17.39
N GLU A 113 -28.17 -0.81 -17.71
CA GLU A 113 -27.17 -1.68 -17.11
C GLU A 113 -25.75 -1.13 -17.36
N LEU A 114 -25.39 -0.83 -18.61
CA LEU A 114 -24.09 -0.26 -18.96
C LEU A 114 -23.86 1.09 -18.26
N LYS A 115 -24.87 1.95 -18.16
CA LYS A 115 -24.81 3.22 -17.40
C LYS A 115 -24.54 2.97 -15.91
N SER A 116 -25.16 1.96 -15.31
CA SER A 116 -24.92 1.55 -13.93
C SER A 116 -23.49 1.04 -13.72
N GLN A 117 -23.01 0.18 -14.61
CA GLN A 117 -21.63 -0.32 -14.59
C GLN A 117 -20.60 0.81 -14.70
N ILE A 118 -20.83 1.81 -15.57
CA ILE A 118 -19.97 3.01 -15.67
C ILE A 118 -19.97 3.80 -14.37
N LYS A 119 -21.13 4.03 -13.72
CA LYS A 119 -21.20 4.77 -12.44
C LYS A 119 -20.33 4.09 -11.37
N THR A 120 -20.41 2.76 -11.27
CA THR A 120 -19.57 1.98 -10.34
C THR A 120 -18.08 2.09 -10.67
N SER A 121 -17.69 1.90 -11.94
CA SER A 121 -16.28 2.06 -12.36
C SER A 121 -15.74 3.47 -12.10
N THR A 122 -16.57 4.50 -12.27
CA THR A 122 -16.18 5.89 -11.98
C THR A 122 -15.83 6.09 -10.51
N GLY A 123 -16.60 5.49 -9.60
CA GLY A 123 -16.31 5.55 -8.16
C GLY A 123 -14.93 4.96 -7.82
N TYR A 124 -14.57 3.81 -8.41
CA TYR A 124 -13.24 3.21 -8.22
C TYR A 124 -12.12 4.09 -8.78
N VAL A 125 -12.34 4.73 -9.93
CA VAL A 125 -11.38 5.69 -10.51
C VAL A 125 -11.13 6.85 -9.57
N GLU A 126 -12.18 7.48 -9.04
CA GLU A 126 -12.05 8.59 -8.09
C GLU A 126 -11.28 8.19 -6.82
N GLY A 127 -11.54 7.00 -6.31
CA GLY A 127 -10.82 6.45 -5.16
C GLY A 127 -9.34 6.20 -5.42
N ALA A 128 -9.01 5.62 -6.57
CA ALA A 128 -7.64 5.40 -7.00
C ALA A 128 -6.88 6.72 -7.24
N ILE A 129 -7.52 7.74 -7.82
CA ILE A 129 -6.94 9.09 -7.96
C ILE A 129 -6.56 9.67 -6.60
N ARG A 130 -7.47 9.60 -5.60
CA ARG A 130 -7.17 10.08 -4.24
C ARG A 130 -6.03 9.30 -3.59
N ARG A 131 -5.93 7.99 -3.85
CA ARG A 131 -4.84 7.15 -3.35
C ARG A 131 -3.48 7.55 -3.96
N VAL A 132 -3.42 7.70 -5.28
CA VAL A 132 -2.21 8.17 -5.99
C VAL A 132 -1.79 9.54 -5.47
N SER A 133 -2.74 10.47 -5.33
CA SER A 133 -2.48 11.80 -4.79
C SER A 133 -1.87 11.75 -3.37
N ALA A 134 -2.43 10.93 -2.48
CA ALA A 134 -1.89 10.76 -1.13
C ALA A 134 -0.46 10.19 -1.17
N TYR A 135 -0.20 9.18 -2.00
CA TYR A 135 1.13 8.61 -2.15
C TYR A 135 2.16 9.59 -2.71
N ILE A 136 1.78 10.42 -3.70
CA ILE A 136 2.66 11.49 -4.21
C ILE A 136 3.03 12.46 -3.09
N SER A 137 2.08 12.84 -2.24
CA SER A 137 2.37 13.70 -1.08
C SER A 137 3.34 13.06 -0.08
N GLN A 138 3.22 11.75 0.17
CA GLN A 138 4.14 11.02 1.05
C GLN A 138 5.53 10.88 0.43
N TYR A 139 5.61 10.55 -0.86
CA TYR A 139 6.85 10.45 -1.61
C TYR A 139 7.64 11.76 -1.55
N ARG A 140 6.98 12.89 -1.82
CA ARG A 140 7.61 14.22 -1.77
C ARG A 140 8.10 14.59 -0.37
N GLN A 141 7.38 14.21 0.68
CA GLN A 141 7.82 14.45 2.06
C GLN A 141 9.10 13.67 2.39
N ILE A 142 9.18 12.40 1.99
CA ILE A 142 10.39 11.59 2.15
C ILE A 142 11.58 12.23 1.43
N LEU A 143 11.42 12.57 0.15
CA LEU A 143 12.50 13.20 -0.61
C LEU A 143 12.92 14.54 -0.03
N SER A 144 11.96 15.35 0.42
CA SER A 144 12.25 16.62 1.10
C SER A 144 13.03 16.42 2.40
N SER A 145 12.74 15.37 3.18
CA SER A 145 13.53 15.06 4.40
C SER A 145 14.95 14.60 4.10
N LEU A 146 15.17 14.03 2.92
CA LEU A 146 16.49 13.63 2.43
C LEU A 146 17.22 14.75 1.68
N GLY A 147 16.59 15.91 1.48
CA GLY A 147 17.14 17.00 0.68
C GLY A 147 17.32 16.65 -0.80
N LYS A 148 16.50 15.74 -1.33
CA LYS A 148 16.56 15.22 -2.70
C LYS A 148 15.31 15.60 -3.50
N GLU A 149 15.44 15.72 -4.82
CA GLU A 149 14.29 15.88 -5.74
C GLU A 149 13.88 14.55 -6.40
N SER A 150 14.83 13.63 -6.53
CA SER A 150 14.67 12.24 -7.00
C SER A 150 15.73 11.36 -6.30
N PHE A 151 15.62 10.04 -6.46
CA PHE A 151 16.68 9.12 -6.06
C PHE A 151 16.93 8.11 -7.19
N THR A 152 18.18 7.69 -7.35
CA THR A 152 18.61 6.75 -8.39
C THR A 152 18.56 5.30 -7.89
N GLU A 153 18.78 4.33 -8.80
CA GLU A 153 19.01 2.95 -8.39
C GLU A 153 20.27 2.82 -7.51
N GLU A 154 21.32 3.59 -7.81
CA GLU A 154 22.53 3.64 -6.98
C GLU A 154 22.24 4.13 -5.56
N ASP A 155 21.52 5.24 -5.40
CA ASP A 155 21.12 5.75 -4.08
C ASP A 155 20.41 4.67 -3.26
N PHE A 156 19.53 3.91 -3.93
CA PHE A 156 18.78 2.84 -3.31
C PHE A 156 19.69 1.69 -2.88
N GLU A 157 20.50 1.16 -3.79
CA GLU A 157 21.39 0.01 -3.53
C GLU A 157 22.43 0.33 -2.45
N LEU A 158 22.88 1.58 -2.36
CA LEU A 158 23.78 2.03 -1.29
C LEU A 158 23.09 2.08 0.10
N ASP A 159 21.79 2.37 0.18
CA ASP A 159 21.01 2.37 1.44
C ASP A 159 20.57 0.95 1.86
N GLU A 160 20.67 -0.05 0.99
CA GLU A 160 20.21 -1.42 1.27
C GLU A 160 20.90 -2.05 2.47
N GLU A 161 22.22 -1.86 2.63
CA GLU A 161 22.94 -2.41 3.79
C GLU A 161 22.38 -1.81 5.10
N ARG A 162 22.16 -0.49 5.13
CA ARG A 162 21.55 0.21 6.26
C ARG A 162 20.16 -0.37 6.56
N TYR A 163 19.32 -0.53 5.54
CA TYR A 163 17.99 -1.14 5.68
C TYR A 163 18.06 -2.54 6.30
N HIS A 164 18.91 -3.41 5.77
CA HIS A 164 18.97 -4.81 6.20
C HIS A 164 19.51 -4.95 7.63
N ILE A 165 20.46 -4.09 8.03
CA ILE A 165 20.92 -4.03 9.42
C ILE A 165 19.78 -3.60 10.35
N MET A 166 19.08 -2.50 10.03
CA MET A 166 17.94 -2.03 10.86
C MET A 166 16.86 -3.09 10.95
N LYS A 167 16.48 -3.69 9.82
CA LYS A 167 15.40 -4.68 9.78
C LYS A 167 15.73 -5.93 10.59
N MET A 168 16.97 -6.42 10.50
CA MET A 168 17.41 -7.58 11.27
C MET A 168 17.35 -7.30 12.78
N PHE A 169 17.87 -6.14 13.23
CA PHE A 169 17.83 -5.79 14.65
C PHE A 169 16.43 -5.46 15.15
N GLU A 170 15.57 -4.84 14.35
CA GLU A 170 14.17 -4.58 14.68
C GLU A 170 13.41 -5.88 14.91
N GLN A 171 13.54 -6.84 13.97
CA GLN A 171 12.90 -8.15 14.07
C GLN A 171 13.48 -8.96 15.23
N GLY A 172 14.81 -8.97 15.37
CA GLY A 172 15.50 -9.64 16.47
C GLY A 172 15.09 -9.11 17.84
N LEU A 173 14.94 -7.78 18.00
CA LEU A 173 14.46 -7.17 19.22
C LEU A 173 13.01 -7.56 19.53
N CYS A 174 12.11 -7.55 18.52
CA CYS A 174 10.72 -7.98 18.67
C CYS A 174 10.65 -9.47 19.07
N ALA A 175 11.47 -10.31 18.45
CA ALA A 175 11.58 -11.72 18.80
C ALA A 175 12.07 -11.89 20.24
N ALA A 176 13.16 -11.21 20.62
CA ALA A 176 13.72 -11.28 21.96
C ALA A 176 12.73 -10.87 23.06
N ARG A 177 11.93 -9.82 22.83
CA ARG A 177 10.87 -9.43 23.76
C ARG A 177 9.85 -10.54 24.03
N SER A 178 9.59 -11.38 23.03
CA SER A 178 8.66 -12.52 23.13
C SER A 178 9.33 -13.79 23.66
N HIS A 179 10.66 -13.90 23.58
CA HIS A 179 11.43 -15.11 23.88
C HIS A 179 12.44 -14.91 25.03
N GLY A 180 12.06 -14.16 26.07
CA GLY A 180 12.87 -14.02 27.28
C GLY A 180 14.23 -13.35 27.07
N GLY A 181 14.35 -12.47 26.07
CA GLY A 181 15.56 -11.73 25.74
C GLY A 181 16.46 -12.38 24.69
N VAL A 182 16.04 -13.50 24.08
CA VAL A 182 16.83 -14.25 23.09
C VAL A 182 16.31 -13.98 21.67
N ILE A 183 17.19 -13.59 20.75
CA ILE A 183 16.84 -13.47 19.33
C ILE A 183 16.58 -14.87 18.75
N ASP A 184 15.53 -15.02 17.96
CA ASP A 184 15.13 -16.31 17.41
C ASP A 184 16.06 -16.81 16.30
N GLU A 185 15.88 -18.08 15.90
CA GLU A 185 16.69 -18.73 14.86
C GLU A 185 16.64 -17.97 13.52
N GLY A 186 15.47 -17.46 13.15
CA GLY A 186 15.30 -16.71 11.89
C GLY A 186 16.19 -15.46 11.85
N ASN A 187 16.22 -14.70 12.93
CA ASN A 187 17.05 -13.50 13.03
C ASN A 187 18.54 -13.83 13.17
N GLN A 188 18.90 -14.96 13.80
CA GLN A 188 20.29 -15.46 13.80
C GLN A 188 20.77 -15.77 12.38
N ILE A 189 19.94 -16.45 11.58
CA ILE A 189 20.23 -16.75 10.17
C ILE A 189 20.34 -15.44 9.38
N TYR A 190 19.43 -14.49 9.60
CA TYR A 190 19.44 -13.20 8.91
C TYR A 190 20.72 -12.42 9.21
N ALA A 191 21.13 -12.33 10.48
CA ALA A 191 22.41 -11.73 10.88
C ALA A 191 23.58 -12.37 10.12
N HIS A 192 23.62 -13.71 10.07
CA HIS A 192 24.67 -14.43 9.34
C HIS A 192 24.68 -14.10 7.83
N GLN A 193 23.52 -14.04 7.19
CA GLN A 193 23.38 -13.76 5.76
C GLN A 193 23.94 -12.38 5.37
N ILE A 194 23.84 -11.40 6.26
CA ILE A 194 24.38 -10.03 6.05
C ILE A 194 25.76 -9.82 6.69
N GLY A 195 26.44 -10.90 7.09
CA GLY A 195 27.81 -10.84 7.58
C GLY A 195 27.97 -10.41 9.05
N ILE A 196 26.88 -10.39 9.82
CA ILE A 196 26.90 -10.07 11.26
C ILE A 196 26.98 -11.36 12.07
N ASN A 197 27.89 -11.40 13.04
CA ASN A 197 27.99 -12.53 13.95
C ASN A 197 26.76 -12.57 14.89
N GLY A 198 26.06 -13.71 14.93
CA GLY A 198 24.85 -13.89 15.71
C GLY A 198 25.00 -13.66 17.22
N THR A 199 26.13 -14.07 17.82
CA THR A 199 26.44 -13.81 19.23
C THR A 199 26.65 -12.32 19.49
N ALA A 200 27.30 -11.62 18.56
CA ALA A 200 27.43 -10.17 18.65
C ALA A 200 26.06 -9.49 18.58
N ALA A 201 25.21 -9.87 17.62
CA ALA A 201 23.86 -9.33 17.51
C ALA A 201 23.01 -9.58 18.77
N GLN A 202 23.06 -10.81 19.31
CA GLN A 202 22.39 -11.16 20.57
C GLN A 202 22.85 -10.26 21.72
N ARG A 203 24.16 -9.99 21.83
CA ARG A 203 24.71 -9.10 22.85
C ARG A 203 24.14 -7.69 22.74
N GLU A 204 24.06 -7.12 21.54
CA GLU A 204 23.50 -5.78 21.35
C GLU A 204 22.04 -5.70 21.79
N VAL A 205 21.22 -6.69 21.41
CA VAL A 205 19.83 -6.78 21.83
C VAL A 205 19.71 -6.92 23.35
N SER A 206 20.52 -7.78 23.97
CA SER A 206 20.53 -7.94 25.43
C SER A 206 20.93 -6.66 26.17
N LEU A 207 21.91 -5.92 25.65
CA LEU A 207 22.31 -4.63 26.23
C LEU A 207 21.18 -3.58 26.11
N TYR A 208 20.51 -3.52 24.96
CA TYR A 208 19.39 -2.62 24.76
C TYR A 208 18.22 -2.96 25.71
N LEU A 209 17.80 -4.23 25.80
CA LEU A 209 16.76 -4.67 26.74
C LEU A 209 17.13 -4.40 28.21
N ALA A 210 18.39 -4.60 28.59
CA ALA A 210 18.86 -4.26 29.93
C ALA A 210 18.77 -2.75 30.21
N SER A 211 19.03 -1.91 29.20
CA SER A 211 18.86 -0.46 29.32
C SER A 211 17.40 -0.05 29.49
N GLU A 212 16.47 -0.66 28.74
CA GLU A 212 15.02 -0.44 28.91
C GLU A 212 14.57 -0.87 30.32
N GLY A 213 15.04 -2.04 30.79
CA GLY A 213 14.74 -2.53 32.14
C GLY A 213 15.25 -1.61 33.24
N LYS A 214 16.42 -0.99 33.06
CA LYS A 214 16.95 0.01 34.01
C LYS A 214 16.07 1.25 34.08
N MET A 215 15.64 1.79 32.93
CA MET A 215 14.75 2.95 32.89
C MET A 215 13.43 2.69 33.62
N ILE A 216 12.83 1.53 33.37
CA ILE A 216 11.58 1.13 34.04
C ILE A 216 11.77 1.05 35.56
N ALA A 217 12.90 0.50 36.02
CA ALA A 217 13.22 0.44 37.44
C ALA A 217 13.43 1.83 38.07
N GLU A 218 13.90 2.80 37.28
CA GLU A 218 14.08 4.20 37.67
C GLU A 218 12.77 5.02 37.59
N GLY A 219 11.68 4.43 37.10
CA GLY A 219 10.35 5.05 36.99
C GLY A 219 10.04 5.69 35.63
N ASP A 220 10.95 5.56 34.66
CA ASP A 220 10.80 6.07 33.31
C ASP A 220 10.30 4.98 32.34
N MET A 221 9.72 5.39 31.21
CA MET A 221 9.24 4.47 30.18
C MET A 221 10.04 4.61 28.88
N PRO A 222 10.51 3.51 28.26
CA PRO A 222 11.16 3.57 26.97
C PRO A 222 10.17 4.04 25.89
N THR A 223 10.65 4.87 24.97
CA THR A 223 9.83 5.36 23.85
C THR A 223 10.20 4.63 22.56
N HIS A 224 9.29 4.65 21.58
CA HIS A 224 9.59 4.08 20.27
C HIS A 224 10.75 4.82 19.56
N GLY A 225 10.88 6.14 19.77
CA GLY A 225 11.99 6.93 19.23
C GLY A 225 13.36 6.41 19.66
N MET A 226 13.48 5.97 20.92
CA MET A 226 14.73 5.36 21.42
C MET A 226 15.10 4.06 20.69
N THR A 227 14.10 3.26 20.31
CA THR A 227 14.34 2.07 19.49
C THR A 227 14.85 2.47 18.12
N ILE A 228 14.27 3.50 17.48
CA ILE A 228 14.73 4.00 16.18
C ILE A 228 16.17 4.50 16.27
N ASP A 229 16.50 5.31 17.29
CA ASP A 229 17.85 5.80 17.52
C ASP A 229 18.84 4.65 17.71
N TRP A 230 18.48 3.63 18.50
CA TRP A 230 19.30 2.43 18.68
C TRP A 230 19.51 1.67 17.36
N LEU A 231 18.49 1.55 16.51
CA LEU A 231 18.65 0.94 15.18
C LEU A 231 19.63 1.72 14.30
N HIS A 232 19.61 3.06 14.34
CA HIS A 232 20.62 3.89 13.65
C HIS A 232 22.04 3.68 14.21
N GLU A 233 22.18 3.45 15.51
CA GLU A 233 23.49 3.12 16.08
C GLU A 233 23.97 1.73 15.61
N MET A 234 23.05 0.77 15.45
CA MET A 234 23.40 -0.54 14.89
C MET A 234 23.87 -0.44 13.43
N THR A 235 23.27 0.43 12.62
CA THR A 235 23.73 0.61 11.23
C THR A 235 25.14 1.14 11.18
N LYS A 236 25.47 2.17 11.98
CA LYS A 236 26.82 2.71 12.07
C LYS A 236 27.83 1.65 12.53
N LYS A 237 27.44 0.81 13.50
CA LYS A 237 28.32 -0.20 14.08
C LYS A 237 28.62 -1.36 13.13
N TYR A 238 27.64 -1.78 12.34
CA TYR A 238 27.74 -2.96 11.48
C TYR A 238 27.91 -2.62 10.00
N GLU A 239 28.11 -1.35 9.66
CA GLU A 239 28.42 -0.90 8.31
C GLU A 239 29.59 -1.69 7.68
N GLY A 240 29.43 -2.03 6.39
CA GLY A 240 30.35 -2.84 5.61
C GLY A 240 30.40 -4.32 5.99
N SER A 241 29.53 -4.81 6.88
CA SER A 241 29.50 -6.24 7.22
C SER A 241 29.09 -7.09 6.02
N ALA A 242 28.12 -6.64 5.24
CA ALA A 242 27.69 -7.33 4.03
C ALA A 242 28.82 -7.32 2.99
N LYS A 243 29.50 -6.17 2.82
CA LYS A 243 30.65 -6.03 1.93
C LYS A 243 31.78 -7.02 2.28
N ARG A 244 32.21 -7.07 3.55
CA ARG A 244 33.25 -7.99 4.01
C ARG A 244 32.84 -9.46 3.80
N TYR A 245 31.56 -9.78 3.98
CA TYR A 245 31.07 -11.15 3.84
C TYR A 245 30.98 -11.58 2.37
N VAL A 246 30.48 -10.71 1.49
CA VAL A 246 30.39 -11.02 0.05
C VAL A 246 31.77 -11.14 -0.60
N GLU A 247 32.75 -10.36 -0.15
CA GLU A 247 34.17 -10.50 -0.56
C GLU A 247 34.72 -11.89 -0.21
N ARG A 248 34.37 -12.45 0.97
CA ARG A 248 34.74 -13.84 1.34
C ARG A 248 34.04 -14.88 0.47
N LYS A 249 32.84 -14.58 -0.05
CA LYS A 249 32.16 -15.39 -1.06
C LYS A 249 32.73 -15.22 -2.46
N ARG A 250 33.74 -14.35 -2.65
CA ARG A 250 34.33 -13.98 -3.94
C ARG A 250 33.30 -13.38 -4.91
N MET A 251 32.37 -12.61 -4.36
CA MET A 251 31.33 -11.89 -5.10
C MET A 251 31.45 -10.39 -4.79
N MET A 252 30.83 -9.55 -5.62
CA MET A 252 30.68 -8.12 -5.37
C MET A 252 29.30 -7.83 -4.77
N LEU A 253 29.24 -6.85 -3.87
CA LEU A 253 27.97 -6.44 -3.24
C LEU A 253 27.09 -5.66 -4.23
N LEU A 254 27.71 -4.74 -4.96
CA LEU A 254 27.07 -3.81 -5.87
C LEU A 254 27.88 -3.77 -7.18
N ASP A 255 27.20 -3.99 -8.29
CA ASP A 255 27.75 -3.88 -9.64
C ASP A 255 27.30 -2.57 -10.29
N MET A 256 28.18 -1.58 -10.25
CA MET A 256 27.93 -0.23 -10.78
C MET A 256 27.66 -0.23 -12.29
N ASP A 257 28.17 -1.21 -13.03
CA ASP A 257 28.00 -1.27 -14.48
C ASP A 257 26.60 -1.72 -14.89
N SER A 258 25.91 -2.46 -14.02
CA SER A 258 24.58 -3.00 -14.24
C SER A 258 23.44 -2.10 -13.74
N LEU A 259 23.76 -0.97 -13.09
CA LEU A 259 22.74 -0.04 -12.62
C LEU A 259 22.13 0.76 -13.77
N HIS A 260 20.86 1.12 -13.62
CA HIS A 260 20.21 2.08 -14.49
C HIS A 260 20.94 3.42 -14.40
N LYS A 261 21.46 3.87 -15.55
CA LYS A 261 22.12 5.17 -15.70
C LYS A 261 21.08 6.15 -16.23
N GLU A 262 20.91 7.28 -15.54
CA GLU A 262 20.13 8.39 -16.08
C GLU A 262 20.84 8.90 -17.35
N ASP A 263 20.08 9.06 -18.44
CA ASP A 263 20.55 9.61 -19.72
C ASP A 263 20.83 11.12 -19.62
#